data_AF-A0A2A4WD49-F1
#
_entry.id   AF-A0A2A4WD49-F1
#
_cell.length_a   1.000
_cell.length_b   1.000
_cell.length_c   1.000
_cell.angle_alpha   90.00
_cell.angle_beta   90.00
_cell.angle_gamma   90.00
#
_symmetry.space_group_name_H-M   'P 1'
#
loop_
_entity.id
_entity.type
_entity.pdbx_description
1 polymer ?
#
loop_
_entity_poly.entity_id
_entity_poly.type
_entity_poly.pdbx_seq_one_letter_code
_entity_poly.pdbx_strand_id
1 'polypeptide(L)'
;MDVYQTEEEQVESLKKWWAENSRSIIFGVGIGLFAIFGWQSWKEHAHTQAVESSGLYEQMVKAVKNDNPEAAIQLSHEINKTYGDTPYVGLAGLQKAKIELEQSKRKEAIATLMGVADSANNNSIQHIARLRAFRLRVGDADMTAVINDIDDVIAEKNGINPGEFIGQYEAVKGDAYRLLGDVKNARYSYIAALRNATLDKRLMQLKLDDLGPPPKSEQQNTGALTPKETAK
;
A
#
# COMPACT_ATOMS: atom_id res chain seq x y z
N MET A 1 -12.29 -53.15 39.51
CA MET A 1 -11.77 -51.79 39.73
C MET A 1 -10.68 -51.92 40.78
N ASP A 2 -9.44 -51.65 40.37
CA ASP A 2 -8.25 -51.26 41.15
C ASP A 2 -7.18 -51.22 40.03
N VAL A 3 -6.76 -50.08 39.48
CA VAL A 3 -6.20 -48.86 40.10
C VAL A 3 -5.02 -49.29 40.98
N TYR A 4 -3.79 -48.88 40.59
CA TYR A 4 -2.47 -49.24 41.13
C TYR A 4 -1.77 -50.44 40.46
N GLN A 5 -1.15 -50.19 39.29
CA GLN A 5 0.00 -50.98 38.82
C GLN A 5 1.17 -50.78 39.78
N THR A 6 1.92 -51.84 40.10
CA THR A 6 3.13 -51.74 40.94
C THR A 6 4.17 -50.85 40.27
N GLU A 7 5.04 -50.20 41.05
CA GLU A 7 6.05 -49.26 40.52
C GLU A 7 6.96 -49.91 39.47
N GLU A 8 7.22 -51.23 39.57
CA GLU A 8 8.00 -51.98 38.59
C GLU A 8 7.30 -52.10 37.22
N GLU A 9 5.99 -52.42 37.20
CA GLU A 9 5.22 -52.54 35.95
C GLU A 9 5.06 -51.18 35.23
N GLN A 10 4.97 -50.09 35.99
CA GLN A 10 4.93 -48.74 35.42
C GLN A 10 6.26 -48.35 34.76
N VAL A 11 7.39 -48.73 35.36
CA VAL A 11 8.72 -48.46 34.78
C VAL A 11 8.95 -49.29 33.52
N GLU A 12 8.52 -50.55 33.52
CA GLU A 12 8.72 -51.46 32.38
C GLU A 12 7.85 -51.07 31.17
N SER A 13 6.60 -50.66 31.42
CA SER A 13 5.70 -50.12 30.38
C SER A 13 6.22 -48.81 29.77
N LEU A 14 6.79 -47.91 30.58
CA LEU A 14 7.41 -46.68 30.09
C LEU A 14 8.67 -46.95 29.25
N LYS A 15 9.54 -47.87 29.69
CA LYS A 15 10.73 -48.29 28.93
C LYS A 15 10.35 -48.87 27.56
N LYS A 16 9.32 -49.71 27.53
CA LYS A 16 8.84 -50.33 26.30
C LYS A 16 8.25 -49.29 25.34
N TRP A 17 7.40 -48.40 25.83
CA TRP A 17 6.85 -47.30 25.03
C TRP A 17 7.95 -46.40 24.45
N TRP A 18 8.96 -46.07 25.25
CA TRP A 18 10.10 -45.29 24.77
C TRP A 18 10.91 -46.03 23.70
N ALA A 19 11.22 -47.31 23.90
CA ALA A 19 11.92 -48.11 22.90
C ALA A 19 11.16 -48.17 21.57
N GLU A 20 9.83 -48.29 21.63
CA GLU A 20 8.95 -48.33 20.45
C GLU A 20 8.84 -46.97 19.73
N ASN A 21 8.84 -45.86 20.47
CA ASN A 21 8.55 -44.52 19.92
C ASN A 21 9.78 -43.60 19.80
N SER A 22 10.92 -43.96 20.39
CA SER A 22 12.13 -43.12 20.47
C SER A 22 12.59 -42.59 19.10
N ARG A 23 12.54 -43.42 18.05
CA ARG A 23 12.89 -43.01 16.69
C ARG A 23 11.98 -41.89 16.17
N SER A 24 10.68 -42.01 16.37
CA SER A 24 9.69 -41.00 15.96
C SER A 24 9.83 -39.71 16.76
N ILE A 25 10.11 -39.81 18.06
CA ILE A 25 10.37 -38.64 18.92
C ILE A 25 11.64 -37.93 18.48
N ILE A 26 12.74 -38.66 18.28
CA ILE A 26 14.02 -38.09 17.82
C ILE A 26 13.84 -37.41 16.45
N PHE A 27 13.09 -38.05 15.54
CA PHE A 27 12.82 -37.47 14.23
C PHE A 27 11.97 -36.20 14.33
N GLY A 28 10.90 -36.22 15.13
CA GLY A 28 10.05 -35.06 15.37
C GLY A 28 10.80 -33.90 16.02
N VAL A 29 11.63 -34.18 17.03
CA VAL A 29 12.50 -33.19 17.67
C VAL A 29 13.52 -32.65 16.66
N GLY A 30 14.14 -33.51 15.85
CA GLY A 30 15.07 -33.10 14.80
C GLY A 30 14.45 -32.13 13.82
N ILE A 31 13.28 -32.45 13.26
CA ILE A 31 12.53 -31.54 12.37
C ILE A 31 12.19 -30.24 13.08
N GLY A 32 11.71 -30.32 14.32
CA GLY A 32 11.37 -29.14 15.11
C GLY A 32 12.56 -28.20 15.28
N LEU A 33 13.75 -28.73 15.60
CA LEU A 33 14.97 -27.96 15.71
C LEU A 33 15.38 -27.33 14.37
N PHE A 34 15.33 -28.08 13.26
CA PHE A 34 15.64 -27.54 11.94
C PHE A 34 14.70 -26.39 11.54
N ALA A 35 13.40 -26.53 11.82
CA ALA A 35 12.43 -25.47 11.56
C ALA A 35 12.72 -24.21 12.38
N ILE A 36 13.02 -24.36 13.68
CA ILE A 36 13.34 -23.23 14.57
C ILE A 36 14.62 -22.53 14.13
N PHE A 37 15.72 -23.26 13.91
CA PHE A 37 16.99 -22.66 13.50
C PHE A 37 16.92 -22.05 12.09
N GLY A 38 16.20 -22.69 11.16
CA GLY A 38 15.95 -22.14 9.84
C GLY A 38 15.19 -20.82 9.90
N TRP A 39 14.10 -20.76 10.66
CA TRP A 39 13.31 -19.54 10.85
C TRP A 39 14.12 -18.44 11.55
N GLN A 40 14.89 -18.79 12.59
CA GLN A 40 15.70 -17.82 13.33
C GLN A 40 16.81 -17.23 12.45
N SER A 41 17.50 -18.06 11.66
CA SER A 41 18.52 -17.62 10.71
C SER A 41 17.95 -16.68 9.65
N TRP A 42 16.79 -17.02 9.06
CA TRP A 42 16.10 -16.16 8.10
C TRP A 42 15.67 -14.83 8.71
N LYS A 43 15.12 -14.85 9.93
CA LYS A 43 14.69 -13.64 10.64
C LYS A 43 15.88 -12.72 10.95
N GLU A 44 17.00 -13.27 11.41
CA GLU A 44 18.21 -12.50 11.70
C GLU A 44 18.80 -11.88 10.43
N HIS A 45 18.80 -12.63 9.33
CA HIS A 45 19.23 -12.12 8.03
C HIS A 45 18.34 -10.97 7.54
N ALA A 46 17.01 -11.14 7.59
CA ALA A 46 16.06 -10.08 7.22
C ALA A 46 16.20 -8.83 8.11
N HIS A 47 16.43 -9.03 9.41
CA HIS A 47 16.70 -7.94 10.34
C HIS A 47 17.99 -7.18 9.99
N THR A 48 19.08 -7.90 9.69
CA THR A 48 20.37 -7.32 9.32
C THR A 48 20.26 -6.50 8.03
N GLN A 49 19.60 -7.05 7.00
CA GLN A 49 19.32 -6.33 5.76
C GLN A 49 18.53 -5.04 6.01
N ALA A 50 17.51 -5.08 6.89
CA ALA A 50 16.72 -3.90 7.22
C ALA A 50 17.55 -2.83 7.94
N VAL A 51 18.47 -3.21 8.84
CA VAL A 51 19.37 -2.28 9.54
C VAL A 51 20.34 -1.63 8.55
N GLU A 52 20.99 -2.40 7.68
CA GLU A 52 21.93 -1.85 6.69
C GLU A 52 21.23 -0.93 5.69
N SER A 53 20.07 -1.36 5.16
CA SER A 53 19.22 -0.55 4.27
C SER A 53 18.77 0.76 4.92
N SER A 54 18.45 0.74 6.22
CA SER A 54 18.11 1.94 6.98
C SER A 54 19.28 2.93 7.03
N GLY A 55 20.52 2.44 7.21
CA GLY A 55 21.72 3.27 7.23
C GLY A 55 21.99 3.95 5.90
N LEU A 56 21.75 3.26 4.77
CA LEU A 56 21.81 3.88 3.44
C LEU A 56 20.69 4.91 3.23
N TYR A 57 19.48 4.62 3.71
CA TYR A 57 18.37 5.56 3.63
C TYR A 57 18.64 6.83 4.43
N GLU A 58 19.21 6.72 5.63
CA GLU A 58 19.63 7.90 6.42
C GLU A 58 20.69 8.73 5.69
N GLN A 59 21.66 8.08 5.05
CA GLN A 59 22.65 8.76 4.21
C GLN A 59 21.98 9.47 3.03
N MET A 60 21.00 8.84 2.40
CA MET A 60 20.23 9.44 1.31
C MET A 60 19.51 10.70 1.78
N VAL A 61 18.84 10.64 2.93
CA VAL A 61 18.16 11.81 3.52
C VAL A 61 19.17 12.93 3.84
N LYS A 62 20.36 12.60 4.33
CA LYS A 62 21.44 13.58 4.56
C LYS A 62 21.92 14.20 3.24
N ALA A 63 22.10 13.40 2.19
CA ALA A 63 22.50 13.90 0.87
C ALA A 63 21.48 14.89 0.31
N VAL A 64 20.18 14.59 0.42
CA VAL A 64 19.10 15.53 0.06
C VAL A 64 19.19 16.83 0.86
N LYS A 65 19.38 16.74 2.19
CA LYS A 65 19.50 17.93 3.06
C LYS A 65 20.70 18.82 2.71
N ASN A 66 21.77 18.21 2.19
CA ASN A 66 23.00 18.88 1.80
C ASN A 66 22.99 19.30 0.31
N ASP A 67 21.83 19.29 -0.35
CA ASP A 67 21.66 19.66 -1.77
C ASP A 67 22.57 18.85 -2.71
N ASN A 68 22.71 17.55 -2.44
CA ASN A 68 23.46 16.60 -3.28
C ASN A 68 22.52 15.53 -3.85
N PRO A 69 21.71 15.87 -4.88
CA PRO A 69 20.70 14.98 -5.43
C PRO A 69 21.29 13.78 -6.16
N GLU A 70 22.48 13.90 -6.77
CA GLU A 70 23.16 12.80 -7.45
C GLU A 70 23.53 11.68 -6.48
N ALA A 71 24.11 12.03 -5.32
CA ALA A 71 24.43 11.07 -4.27
C ALA A 71 23.16 10.42 -3.72
N ALA A 72 22.09 11.19 -3.53
CA ALA A 72 20.80 10.65 -3.07
C ALA A 72 20.21 9.64 -4.08
N ILE A 73 20.28 9.93 -5.38
CA ILE A 73 19.81 9.00 -6.43
C ILE A 73 20.65 7.72 -6.44
N GLN A 74 21.98 7.82 -6.30
CA GLN A 74 22.87 6.66 -6.23
C GLN A 74 22.52 5.77 -5.03
N LEU A 75 22.34 6.35 -3.84
CA LEU A 75 21.93 5.63 -2.63
C LEU A 75 20.56 4.97 -2.81
N SER A 76 19.60 5.63 -3.46
CA SER A 76 18.32 5.00 -3.80
C SER A 76 18.48 3.79 -4.71
N HIS A 77 19.39 3.83 -5.69
CA HIS A 77 19.67 2.70 -6.56
C HIS A 77 20.32 1.55 -5.80
N GLU A 78 21.25 1.85 -4.89
CA GLU A 78 21.91 0.86 -4.03
C GLU A 78 20.92 0.17 -3.09
N ILE A 79 20.04 0.94 -2.43
CA ILE A 79 18.96 0.39 -1.60
C ILE A 79 18.09 -0.57 -2.40
N ASN A 80 17.64 -0.16 -3.59
CA ASN A 80 16.79 -1.00 -4.43
C ASN A 80 17.49 -2.28 -4.92
N LYS A 81 18.77 -2.17 -5.29
CA LYS A 81 19.54 -3.28 -5.83
C LYS A 81 19.95 -4.30 -4.77
N THR A 82 20.37 -3.83 -3.60
CA THR A 82 20.98 -4.67 -2.56
C THR A 82 19.96 -5.12 -1.52
N TYR A 83 18.93 -4.31 -1.26
CA TYR A 83 17.99 -4.49 -0.16
C TYR A 83 16.53 -4.45 -0.62
N GLY A 84 16.23 -5.00 -1.80
CA GLY A 84 14.91 -4.97 -2.47
C GLY A 84 13.74 -5.46 -1.61
N ASP A 85 14.00 -6.35 -0.66
CA ASP A 85 12.97 -6.91 0.24
C ASP A 85 12.72 -6.05 1.49
N THR A 86 13.46 -4.95 1.67
CA THR A 86 13.32 -4.07 2.84
C THR A 86 12.27 -2.97 2.62
N PRO A 87 11.62 -2.47 3.68
CA PRO A 87 10.63 -1.40 3.57
C PRO A 87 11.21 -0.07 3.05
N TYR A 88 12.53 0.10 3.12
CA TYR A 88 13.23 1.32 2.71
C TYR A 88 13.28 1.52 1.20
N VAL A 89 13.10 0.46 0.40
CA VAL A 89 13.06 0.55 -1.07
C VAL A 89 11.95 1.47 -1.53
N GLY A 90 10.75 1.29 -0.96
CA GLY A 90 9.60 2.15 -1.27
C GLY A 90 9.83 3.60 -0.85
N LEU A 91 10.41 3.82 0.34
CA LEU A 91 10.72 5.17 0.84
C LEU A 91 11.80 5.87 0.00
N ALA A 92 12.85 5.15 -0.37
CA ALA A 92 13.92 5.65 -1.24
C ALA A 92 13.36 5.99 -2.63
N GLY A 93 12.52 5.13 -3.20
CA GLY A 93 11.86 5.40 -4.48
C GLY A 93 10.95 6.63 -4.44
N LEU A 94 10.17 6.82 -3.37
CA LEU A 94 9.37 8.04 -3.19
C LEU A 94 10.24 9.31 -3.10
N GLN A 95 11.37 9.24 -2.41
CA GLN A 95 12.30 10.36 -2.31
C GLN A 95 13.02 10.63 -3.64
N LYS A 96 13.42 9.59 -4.37
CA LYS A 96 14.00 9.67 -5.72
C LYS A 96 13.03 10.36 -6.68
N ALA A 97 11.76 9.96 -6.70
CA ALA A 97 10.76 10.59 -7.55
C ALA A 97 10.57 12.09 -7.25
N LYS A 98 10.68 12.48 -5.97
CA LYS A 98 10.64 13.90 -5.59
C LYS A 98 11.84 14.67 -6.18
N ILE A 99 13.05 14.12 -6.05
CA ILE A 99 14.28 14.73 -6.62
C ILE A 99 14.14 14.86 -8.14
N GLU A 100 13.63 13.83 -8.81
CA GLU A 100 13.39 13.85 -10.25
C GLU A 100 12.43 14.98 -10.65
N LEU A 101 11.36 15.22 -9.89
CA LEU A 101 10.46 16.35 -10.13
C LEU A 101 11.15 17.71 -9.92
N GLU A 102 11.94 17.85 -8.86
CA GLU A 102 12.72 19.08 -8.59
C GLU A 102 13.72 19.37 -9.71
N GLN A 103 14.24 18.32 -10.35
CA GLN A 103 15.09 18.40 -11.54
C GLN A 103 14.31 18.51 -12.86
N SER A 104 13.00 18.75 -12.81
CA SER A 104 12.10 18.83 -14.00
C SER A 104 12.03 17.53 -14.84
N LYS A 105 12.45 16.40 -14.28
CA LYS A 105 12.41 15.05 -14.87
C LYS A 105 11.08 14.36 -14.55
N ARG A 106 9.99 14.96 -15.01
CA ARG A 106 8.62 14.51 -14.65
C ARG A 106 8.30 13.11 -15.14
N LYS A 107 8.78 12.71 -16.32
CA LYS A 107 8.52 11.37 -16.88
C LYS A 107 9.22 10.29 -16.04
N GLU A 108 10.45 10.56 -15.64
CA GLU A 108 11.28 9.72 -14.78
C GLU A 108 10.63 9.58 -13.40
N ALA A 109 10.14 10.69 -12.83
CA ALA A 109 9.42 10.67 -11.55
C ALA A 109 8.16 9.79 -11.60
N ILE A 110 7.37 9.89 -12.67
CA ILE A 110 6.18 9.04 -12.87
C ILE A 110 6.60 7.57 -12.96
N ALA A 111 7.63 7.24 -13.74
CA ALA A 111 8.14 5.88 -13.87
C ALA A 111 8.64 5.32 -12.52
N THR A 112 9.38 6.12 -11.76
CA THR A 112 9.84 5.76 -10.41
C THR A 112 8.65 5.49 -9.48
N LEU A 113 7.64 6.36 -9.47
CA LEU A 113 6.45 6.19 -8.62
C LEU A 113 5.63 4.96 -9.00
N MET A 114 5.46 4.68 -10.30
CA MET A 114 4.79 3.45 -10.75
C MET A 114 5.59 2.20 -10.35
N GLY A 115 6.92 2.22 -10.47
CA GLY A 115 7.76 1.13 -9.98
C GLY A 115 7.57 0.87 -8.49
N VAL A 116 7.48 1.92 -7.66
CA VAL A 116 7.18 1.79 -6.22
C VAL A 116 5.76 1.27 -6.00
N ALA A 117 4.79 1.72 -6.78
CA ALA A 117 3.39 1.28 -6.69
C ALA A 117 3.22 -0.22 -6.95
N ASP A 118 4.11 -0.80 -7.77
CA ASP A 118 4.02 -2.19 -8.20
C ASP A 118 4.86 -3.14 -7.32
N SER A 119 5.92 -2.64 -6.67
CA SER A 119 6.92 -3.49 -6.00
C SER A 119 7.13 -3.25 -4.50
N ALA A 120 6.62 -2.16 -3.92
CA ALA A 120 6.86 -1.88 -2.51
C ALA A 120 6.19 -2.91 -1.58
N ASN A 121 6.87 -3.34 -0.53
CA ASN A 121 6.36 -4.33 0.44
C ASN A 121 5.26 -3.81 1.38
N ASN A 122 4.98 -2.50 1.35
CA ASN A 122 3.93 -1.87 2.15
C ASN A 122 2.81 -1.36 1.24
N ASN A 123 1.61 -1.91 1.42
CA ASN A 123 0.45 -1.56 0.59
C ASN A 123 0.09 -0.06 0.65
N SER A 124 0.20 0.58 1.81
CA SER A 124 -0.02 2.04 1.91
C SER A 124 1.00 2.83 1.09
N ILE A 125 2.28 2.43 1.09
CA ILE A 125 3.32 3.04 0.24
C ILE A 125 2.98 2.85 -1.25
N GLN A 126 2.53 1.65 -1.63
CA GLN A 126 2.12 1.38 -3.02
C GLN A 126 1.01 2.35 -3.47
N HIS A 127 -0.05 2.51 -2.68
CA HIS A 127 -1.15 3.41 -3.01
C HIS A 127 -0.74 4.89 -2.99
N ILE A 128 0.10 5.30 -2.05
CA ILE A 128 0.67 6.67 -2.02
C ILE A 128 1.45 6.94 -3.31
N ALA A 129 2.31 6.02 -3.73
CA ALA A 129 3.09 6.16 -4.95
C ALA A 129 2.19 6.23 -6.19
N ARG A 130 1.21 5.32 -6.30
CA ARG A 130 0.24 5.28 -7.40
C ARG A 130 -0.57 6.57 -7.50
N LEU A 131 -1.10 7.06 -6.38
CA LEU A 131 -1.85 8.32 -6.33
C LEU A 131 -0.98 9.52 -6.72
N ARG A 132 0.29 9.56 -6.30
CA ARG A 132 1.23 10.61 -6.73
C ARG A 132 1.49 10.52 -8.24
N ALA A 133 1.68 9.32 -8.79
CA ALA A 133 1.86 9.13 -10.23
C ALA A 133 0.63 9.60 -11.02
N PHE A 134 -0.58 9.24 -10.59
CA PHE A 134 -1.81 9.70 -11.24
C PHE A 134 -1.97 11.22 -11.17
N ARG A 135 -1.77 11.84 -10.01
CA ARG A 135 -1.78 13.31 -9.89
C ARG A 135 -0.77 13.97 -10.81
N LEU A 136 0.43 13.39 -10.96
CA LEU A 136 1.42 13.90 -11.89
C LEU A 136 0.95 13.76 -13.33
N ARG A 137 0.21 12.72 -13.71
CA ARG A 137 -0.34 12.57 -15.07
C ARG A 137 -1.57 13.46 -15.31
N VAL A 138 -2.26 13.91 -14.26
CA VAL A 138 -3.35 14.88 -14.39
C VAL A 138 -2.80 16.21 -14.91
N GLY A 139 -3.37 16.71 -16.01
CA GLY A 139 -2.86 17.86 -16.76
C GLY A 139 -2.05 17.51 -18.01
N ASP A 140 -1.81 16.21 -18.27
CA ASP A 140 -1.32 15.75 -19.57
C ASP A 140 -2.46 15.63 -20.59
N ALA A 141 -2.11 15.48 -21.87
CA ALA A 141 -3.09 15.35 -22.95
C ALA A 141 -4.01 14.11 -22.80
N ASP A 142 -3.58 13.07 -22.09
CA ASP A 142 -4.30 11.80 -21.96
C ASP A 142 -4.85 11.56 -20.55
N MET A 143 -5.68 12.50 -20.09
CA MET A 143 -6.36 12.37 -18.80
C MET A 143 -7.44 11.29 -18.79
N THR A 144 -7.99 10.93 -19.95
CA THR A 144 -8.94 9.82 -20.08
C THR A 144 -8.27 8.49 -19.70
N ALA A 145 -7.01 8.26 -20.12
CA ALA A 145 -6.27 7.09 -19.66
C ALA A 145 -6.06 7.10 -18.14
N VAL A 146 -5.76 8.26 -17.53
CA VAL A 146 -5.62 8.36 -16.07
C VAL A 146 -6.92 8.00 -15.36
N ILE A 147 -8.06 8.46 -15.88
CA ILE A 147 -9.39 8.13 -15.35
C ILE A 147 -9.65 6.63 -15.42
N ASN A 148 -9.34 5.99 -16.55
CA ASN A 148 -9.52 4.55 -16.71
C ASN A 148 -8.61 3.75 -15.77
N ASP A 149 -7.34 4.16 -15.61
CA ASP A 149 -6.41 3.51 -14.68
C ASP A 149 -6.89 3.64 -13.22
N ILE A 150 -7.51 4.77 -12.86
CA ILE A 150 -8.13 4.94 -11.55
C ILE A 150 -9.35 4.02 -11.39
N ASP A 151 -10.20 3.92 -12.41
CA ASP A 151 -11.37 3.04 -12.38
C ASP A 151 -10.99 1.57 -12.26
N ASP A 152 -9.91 1.15 -12.91
CA ASP A 152 -9.36 -0.20 -12.77
C ASP A 152 -8.92 -0.49 -11.34
N VAL A 153 -8.29 0.49 -10.67
CA VAL A 153 -7.89 0.36 -9.26
C VAL A 153 -9.11 0.32 -8.33
N ILE A 154 -10.11 1.18 -8.55
CA ILE A 154 -11.34 1.21 -7.74
C ILE A 154 -12.13 -0.09 -7.92
N ALA A 155 -12.13 -0.66 -9.12
CA ALA A 155 -12.77 -1.94 -9.43
C ALA A 155 -11.95 -3.17 -9.03
N GLU A 156 -10.87 -2.99 -8.27
CA GLU A 156 -9.97 -4.05 -7.78
C GLU A 156 -9.36 -4.92 -8.89
N LYS A 157 -9.18 -4.36 -10.10
CA LYS A 157 -8.51 -5.08 -11.18
C LYS A 157 -7.06 -5.35 -10.82
N ASN A 158 -6.55 -6.47 -11.33
CA ASN A 158 -5.19 -6.95 -11.06
C ASN A 158 -4.90 -7.20 -9.57
N GLY A 159 -5.93 -7.43 -8.74
CA GLY A 159 -5.78 -7.74 -7.31
C GLY A 159 -5.40 -6.54 -6.44
N ILE A 160 -5.55 -5.32 -6.96
CA ILE A 160 -5.25 -4.10 -6.22
C ILE A 160 -6.47 -3.71 -5.39
N ASN A 161 -6.47 -3.98 -4.08
CA ASN A 161 -7.54 -3.52 -3.19
C ASN A 161 -7.27 -2.07 -2.73
N PRO A 162 -8.09 -1.07 -3.10
CA PRO A 162 -7.87 0.32 -2.72
C PRO A 162 -8.21 0.63 -1.26
N GLY A 163 -9.05 -0.17 -0.59
CA GLY A 163 -9.41 0.00 0.81
C GLY A 163 -9.75 1.45 1.19
N GLU A 164 -9.04 1.98 2.19
CA GLU A 164 -9.21 3.36 2.66
C GLU A 164 -8.76 4.44 1.66
N PHE A 165 -8.11 4.07 0.55
CA PHE A 165 -7.63 5.00 -0.48
C PHE A 165 -8.67 5.35 -1.55
N ILE A 166 -9.86 4.73 -1.54
CA ILE A 166 -10.93 4.99 -2.52
C ILE A 166 -11.23 6.49 -2.61
N GLY A 167 -11.34 7.17 -1.46
CA GLY A 167 -11.64 8.60 -1.43
C GLY A 167 -10.59 9.46 -2.15
N GLN A 168 -9.32 9.11 -2.00
CA GLN A 168 -8.20 9.81 -2.63
C GLN A 168 -8.13 9.51 -4.13
N TYR A 169 -8.46 8.30 -4.56
CA TYR A 169 -8.56 7.96 -5.99
C TYR A 169 -9.67 8.76 -6.66
N GLU A 170 -10.86 8.79 -6.06
CA GLU A 170 -11.99 9.58 -6.54
C GLU A 170 -11.67 11.08 -6.58
N ALA A 171 -10.92 11.60 -5.61
CA ALA A 171 -10.48 13.00 -5.64
C ALA A 171 -9.60 13.31 -6.87
N VAL A 172 -8.64 12.43 -7.19
CA VAL A 172 -7.77 12.61 -8.37
C VAL A 172 -8.56 12.44 -9.67
N LYS A 173 -9.53 11.51 -9.70
CA LYS A 173 -10.45 11.34 -10.83
C LYS A 173 -11.29 12.59 -11.07
N GLY A 174 -11.80 13.20 -10.00
CA GLY A 174 -12.53 14.47 -10.06
C GLY A 174 -11.67 15.63 -10.57
N ASP A 175 -10.42 15.70 -10.13
CA ASP A 175 -9.45 16.69 -10.63
C ASP A 175 -9.20 16.54 -12.14
N ALA A 176 -9.14 15.29 -12.63
CA ALA A 176 -9.04 14.99 -14.05
C ALA A 176 -10.30 15.44 -14.82
N TYR A 177 -11.50 15.04 -14.39
CA TYR A 177 -12.73 15.47 -15.05
C TYR A 177 -12.89 16.99 -15.08
N ARG A 178 -12.53 17.68 -13.99
CA ARG A 178 -12.62 19.15 -13.91
C ARG A 178 -11.76 19.81 -14.97
N LEU A 179 -10.53 19.35 -15.15
CA LEU A 179 -9.61 19.90 -16.16
C LEU A 179 -10.03 19.56 -17.60
N LEU A 180 -10.76 18.45 -17.82
CA LEU A 180 -11.41 18.14 -19.10
C LEU A 180 -12.65 19.01 -19.37
N GLY A 181 -13.10 19.80 -18.40
CA GLY A 181 -14.34 20.58 -18.47
C GLY A 181 -15.61 19.76 -18.21
N ASP A 182 -15.48 18.48 -17.82
CA ASP A 182 -16.60 17.62 -17.45
C ASP A 182 -16.99 17.86 -15.99
N VAL A 183 -17.63 19.01 -15.76
CA VAL A 183 -18.04 19.45 -14.42
C VAL A 183 -18.99 18.47 -13.74
N LYS A 184 -19.81 17.76 -14.53
CA LYS A 184 -20.77 16.78 -14.02
C LYS A 184 -20.05 15.59 -13.39
N ASN A 185 -19.15 14.95 -14.14
CA ASN A 185 -18.41 13.80 -13.62
C ASN A 185 -17.39 14.22 -12.55
N ALA A 186 -16.82 15.43 -12.64
CA ALA A 186 -16.00 16.00 -11.57
C ALA A 186 -16.79 16.09 -10.24
N ARG A 187 -18.04 16.57 -10.29
CA ARG A 187 -18.93 16.66 -9.13
C ARG A 187 -19.21 15.28 -8.54
N TYR A 188 -19.54 14.30 -9.37
CA TYR A 188 -19.80 12.93 -8.90
C TYR A 188 -18.59 12.33 -8.21
N SER A 189 -17.40 12.46 -8.78
CA SER A 189 -16.16 11.99 -8.17
C SER A 189 -15.84 12.71 -6.87
N TYR A 190 -16.02 14.03 -6.76
CA TYR A 190 -15.80 14.71 -5.46
C TYR A 190 -16.81 14.31 -4.38
N ILE A 191 -18.07 14.03 -4.75
CA ILE A 191 -19.06 13.48 -3.81
C ILE A 191 -18.65 12.06 -3.36
N ALA A 192 -18.21 11.21 -4.29
CA ALA A 192 -17.70 9.88 -3.98
C ALA A 192 -16.45 9.95 -3.08
N ALA A 193 -15.56 10.91 -3.35
CA ALA A 193 -14.39 11.20 -2.52
C ALA A 193 -14.80 11.58 -1.09
N LEU A 194 -15.77 12.50 -0.92
CA LEU A 194 -16.29 12.93 0.38
C LEU A 194 -16.91 11.79 1.19
N ARG A 195 -17.65 10.89 0.54
CA ARG A 195 -18.27 9.73 1.20
C ARG A 195 -17.24 8.77 1.78
N ASN A 196 -16.11 8.62 1.09
CA ASN A 196 -15.02 7.72 1.47
C ASN A 196 -13.85 8.44 2.14
N ALA A 197 -13.99 9.74 2.44
CA ALA A 197 -12.91 10.55 2.98
C ALA A 197 -12.62 10.16 4.44
N THR A 198 -11.47 9.54 4.66
CA THR A 198 -10.89 9.33 5.99
C THR A 198 -10.14 10.57 6.48
N LEU A 199 -9.54 11.31 5.55
CA LEU A 199 -8.82 12.59 5.74
C LEU A 199 -9.31 13.64 4.73
N ASP A 200 -8.97 14.90 4.93
CA ASP A 200 -9.15 15.99 3.94
C ASP A 200 -10.59 16.31 3.50
N LYS A 201 -11.61 15.94 4.30
CA LYS A 201 -13.04 16.27 4.03
C LYS A 201 -13.26 17.74 3.67
N ARG A 202 -12.60 18.65 4.39
CA ARG A 202 -12.70 20.11 4.12
C ARG A 202 -12.15 20.50 2.75
N LEU A 203 -11.04 19.89 2.33
CA LEU A 203 -10.46 20.15 1.03
C LEU A 203 -11.37 19.61 -0.09
N MET A 204 -11.95 18.42 0.11
CA MET A 204 -12.89 17.84 -0.86
C MET A 204 -14.17 18.67 -0.98
N GLN A 205 -14.68 19.20 0.14
CA GLN A 205 -15.82 20.12 0.13
C GLN A 205 -15.47 21.41 -0.64
N LEU A 206 -14.29 21.99 -0.38
CA LEU A 206 -13.85 23.19 -1.10
C LEU A 206 -13.75 22.94 -2.61
N LYS A 207 -13.20 21.80 -3.04
CA LYS A 207 -13.14 21.42 -4.47
C LYS A 207 -14.53 21.24 -5.08
N LEU A 208 -15.48 20.70 -4.32
CA LEU A 208 -16.86 20.53 -4.75
C LEU A 208 -17.59 21.88 -4.88
N ASP A 209 -17.35 22.79 -3.93
CA ASP A 209 -17.94 24.13 -3.92
C ASP A 209 -17.39 25.01 -5.05
N ASP A 210 -16.10 24.86 -5.39
CA ASP A 210 -15.43 25.55 -6.51
C ASP A 210 -16.08 25.22 -7.88
N LEU A 211 -16.73 24.05 -8.02
CA LEU A 211 -17.50 23.71 -9.22
C LEU A 211 -18.81 24.51 -9.36
N GLY A 212 -19.18 25.32 -8.37
CA GLY A 212 -20.46 26.03 -8.32
C GLY A 212 -21.66 25.11 -8.03
N PRO A 213 -22.90 25.62 -8.09
CA PRO A 213 -24.09 24.80 -7.90
C PRO A 213 -24.31 23.84 -9.09
N PRO A 214 -24.95 22.68 -8.87
CA PRO A 214 -25.31 21.78 -9.97
C PRO A 214 -26.27 22.48 -10.95
N PRO A 215 -26.20 22.19 -12.26
CA PRO A 215 -27.11 22.77 -13.24
C PRO A 215 -28.57 22.47 -12.90
N LYS A 216 -29.50 23.39 -13.24
CA LYS A 216 -30.92 23.30 -12.86
C LYS A 216 -31.59 21.98 -13.28
N SER A 217 -31.13 21.35 -14.36
CA SER A 217 -31.60 20.03 -14.81
C SER A 217 -31.31 18.89 -13.82
N GLU A 218 -30.24 18.98 -13.03
CA GLU A 218 -29.90 18.00 -11.99
C GLU A 218 -30.61 18.31 -10.66
N GLN A 219 -30.89 19.59 -10.39
CA GLN A 219 -31.66 20.02 -9.22
C GLN A 219 -33.14 19.56 -9.31
N GLN A 220 -33.71 19.52 -10.52
CA GLN A 220 -35.07 19.01 -10.73
C GLN A 220 -35.19 17.50 -10.51
N ASN A 221 -34.14 16.72 -10.81
CA ASN A 221 -34.14 15.28 -10.63
C ASN A 221 -33.99 14.85 -9.15
N THR A 222 -33.49 15.74 -8.30
CA THR A 222 -33.40 15.54 -6.83
C THR A 222 -34.65 16.03 -6.10
N GLY A 223 -35.44 16.92 -6.70
CA GLY A 223 -36.74 17.36 -6.18
C GLY A 223 -37.89 16.36 -6.32
N ALA A 224 -37.71 15.25 -7.06
CA ALA A 224 -38.71 14.20 -7.24
C ALA A 224 -38.70 13.12 -6.14
N LEU A 225 -37.77 13.20 -5.18
CA LEU A 225 -37.75 12.37 -3.97
C LEU A 225 -38.35 13.16 -2.79
N THR A 226 -39.59 13.63 -2.93
CA THR A 226 -40.39 13.98 -1.75
C THR A 226 -40.75 12.70 -1.00
N PRO A 227 -40.67 12.67 0.35
CA PRO A 227 -41.19 11.56 1.13
C PRO A 227 -42.65 11.33 0.73
N LYS A 228 -43.01 10.09 0.40
CA LYS A 228 -44.43 9.70 0.40
C LYS A 228 -44.99 10.11 1.75
N GLU A 229 -45.91 11.07 1.75
CA GLU A 229 -46.80 11.32 2.88
C GLU A 229 -47.41 9.98 3.28
N THR A 230 -46.97 9.44 4.42
CA THR A 230 -47.73 8.45 5.17
C THR A 230 -48.95 9.16 5.74
N ALA A 231 -50.04 9.12 4.98
CA ALA A 231 -51.36 9.57 5.43
C ALA A 231 -52.43 8.52 5.08
N LYS A 232 -52.46 7.43 5.84
CA LYS A 232 -53.61 6.82 6.54
C LYS A 232 -53.35 5.36 6.88
#